data_AF-A0A7J9IYS6-F1
#
_entry.id   AF-A0A7J9IYS6-F1
#
_cell.length_a   1.000
_cell.length_b   1.000
_cell.length_c   1.000
_cell.angle_alpha   90.00
_cell.angle_beta   90.00
_cell.angle_gamma   90.00
#
_symmetry.space_group_name_H-M   'P 1'
#
loop_
_entity.id
_entity.type
_entity.pdbx_description
1 polymer ?
#
loop_
_entity_poly.entity_id
_entity_poly.type
_entity_poly.pdbx_seq_one_letter_code
_entity_poly.pdbx_strand_id
1 'polypeptide(L)'
;MAMSMPIATDCGSSRWSMASLKSALPRLTSTASSIKLPCRRRAPPPVKSPQLVRSFTALSPVNPLHSLGFSGLTSFEQNFTIIDNGGRFYAMRHGRRVPKLNRPPDQRRALLRGLTTQLLKYGRIKTTRARASAVRKYVDKMITLAKDGSLHKRRQALGFIYEKQIVHALFAEVPERYGERNGGYTRIIRTLPRRGDNAPMAYIELV
;
A
#
# COMPACT_ATOMS: atom_id res chain seq x y z
N MET A 1 33.12 25.20 59.23
CA MET A 1 32.33 25.97 58.24
C MET A 1 33.32 26.48 57.21
N ALA A 2 33.36 26.11 55.93
CA ALA A 2 32.35 25.60 55.02
C ALA A 2 32.98 24.55 54.08
N MET A 3 32.20 23.53 53.72
CA MET A 3 32.56 22.50 52.75
C MET A 3 32.06 22.92 51.36
N SER A 4 32.93 22.97 50.36
CA SER A 4 32.57 23.22 48.96
C SER A 4 32.54 21.89 48.19
N MET A 5 31.34 21.41 47.87
CA MET A 5 31.12 20.29 46.97
C MET A 5 30.96 20.79 45.52
N PRO A 6 31.53 20.13 44.51
CA PRO A 6 31.11 20.33 43.13
C PRO A 6 29.85 19.52 42.80
N ILE A 7 28.84 20.23 42.30
CA ILE A 7 27.54 19.76 41.85
C ILE A 7 27.70 19.03 40.51
N ALA A 8 27.23 17.79 40.45
CA ALA A 8 27.09 17.04 39.20
C ALA A 8 25.96 17.65 38.35
N THR A 9 26.30 18.19 37.19
CA THR A 9 25.31 18.55 36.16
C THR A 9 24.96 17.30 35.36
N ASP A 10 23.87 16.65 35.75
CA ASP A 10 23.21 15.62 34.96
C ASP A 10 22.37 16.32 33.87
N CYS A 11 22.97 16.52 32.69
CA CYS A 11 22.26 17.00 31.51
C CYS A 11 21.80 15.80 30.68
N GLY A 12 20.52 15.47 30.86
CA GLY A 12 19.80 14.52 30.03
C GLY A 12 19.87 14.89 28.55
N SER A 13 20.47 13.99 27.76
CA SER A 13 20.13 13.81 26.36
C SER A 13 20.42 12.35 25.98
N SER A 14 19.46 11.45 26.19
CA SER A 14 19.49 10.07 25.70
C SER A 14 19.24 10.03 24.19
N ARG A 15 20.17 10.64 23.46
CA ARG A 15 20.42 10.44 22.04
C ARG A 15 20.84 8.98 21.87
N TRP A 16 20.17 8.24 21.00
CA TRP A 16 20.51 6.83 20.73
C TRP A 16 21.99 6.70 20.35
N SER A 17 22.74 6.00 21.21
CA SER A 17 24.17 5.73 21.03
C SER A 17 24.36 4.51 20.12
N MET A 18 24.93 4.73 18.93
CA MET A 18 25.31 3.68 17.97
C MET A 18 26.76 3.21 18.18
N ALA A 19 27.18 2.95 19.42
CA ALA A 19 28.55 2.55 19.72
C ALA A 19 28.81 1.02 19.71
N SER A 20 27.78 0.17 19.65
CA SER A 20 27.93 -1.29 19.82
C SER A 20 27.91 -2.11 18.53
N LEU A 21 28.27 -1.52 17.38
CA LEU A 21 28.14 -2.17 16.07
C LEU A 21 29.43 -2.77 15.46
N LYS A 22 30.54 -2.87 16.20
CA LYS A 22 31.83 -3.32 15.63
C LYS A 22 32.41 -4.64 16.17
N SER A 23 31.80 -5.31 17.16
CA SER A 23 32.39 -6.53 17.75
C SER A 23 31.72 -7.86 17.38
N ALA A 24 30.66 -7.88 16.55
CA ALA A 24 29.86 -9.09 16.32
C ALA A 24 29.74 -9.51 14.84
N LEU A 25 30.83 -9.49 14.07
CA LEU A 25 30.86 -10.09 12.72
C LEU A 25 31.60 -11.45 12.75
N PRO A 26 30.92 -12.57 12.44
CA PRO A 26 31.61 -13.83 12.18
C PRO A 26 32.32 -13.79 10.81
N ARG A 27 33.57 -14.28 10.76
CA ARG A 27 34.37 -14.44 9.54
C ARG A 27 33.76 -15.55 8.68
N LEU A 28 33.50 -15.27 7.41
CA LEU A 28 33.00 -16.24 6.44
C LEU A 28 34.14 -17.19 6.04
N THR A 29 34.05 -18.46 6.43
CA THR A 29 34.86 -19.54 5.84
C THR A 29 34.18 -20.04 4.58
N SER A 30 34.84 -19.91 3.44
CA SER A 30 34.39 -20.41 2.15
C SER A 30 34.54 -21.93 2.08
N THR A 31 33.43 -22.67 2.09
CA THR A 31 33.39 -24.06 1.61
C THR A 31 32.55 -24.10 0.35
N ALA A 32 33.21 -24.32 -0.79
CA ALA A 32 32.58 -24.54 -2.07
C ALA A 32 31.85 -25.89 -2.05
N SER A 33 30.52 -25.86 -2.24
CA SER A 33 29.75 -27.06 -2.59
C SER A 33 28.91 -26.78 -3.83
N SER A 34 29.23 -27.51 -4.90
CA SER A 34 28.57 -27.47 -6.20
C SER A 34 27.18 -28.11 -6.10
N ILE A 35 26.12 -27.31 -6.06
CA ILE A 35 24.74 -27.78 -6.18
C ILE A 35 24.32 -27.72 -7.65
N LYS A 36 24.17 -28.90 -8.28
CA LYS A 36 23.58 -29.05 -9.62
C LYS A 36 22.06 -28.88 -9.55
N LEU A 37 21.51 -27.94 -10.30
CA LEU A 37 20.07 -27.75 -10.49
C LEU A 37 19.56 -28.63 -11.65
N PRO A 38 18.50 -29.44 -11.49
CA PRO A 38 17.84 -30.07 -12.62
C PRO A 38 16.86 -29.08 -13.27
N CYS A 39 17.18 -28.67 -14.50
CA CYS A 39 16.23 -28.03 -15.41
C CYS A 39 15.17 -29.05 -15.83
N ARG A 40 13.93 -28.90 -15.37
CA ARG A 40 12.76 -29.53 -16.00
C ARG A 40 11.62 -28.52 -16.10
N ARG A 41 11.58 -27.77 -17.20
CA ARG A 41 10.41 -27.00 -17.61
C ARG A 41 9.32 -28.00 -18.03
N ARG A 42 8.22 -28.08 -17.29
CA ARG A 42 7.02 -28.80 -17.71
C ARG A 42 6.15 -27.84 -18.52
N ALA A 43 5.95 -28.12 -19.80
CA ALA A 43 5.04 -27.38 -20.66
C ALA A 43 3.57 -27.61 -20.22
N PRO A 44 2.68 -26.60 -20.33
CA PRO A 44 1.26 -26.80 -20.08
C PRO A 44 0.57 -27.60 -21.21
N PRO A 45 -0.48 -28.37 -20.91
CA PRO A 45 -1.20 -29.17 -21.92
C PRO A 45 -2.08 -28.29 -22.84
N PRO A 46 -2.40 -28.76 -24.06
CA PRO A 46 -3.24 -28.03 -25.01
C PRO A 46 -4.72 -28.03 -24.57
N VAL A 47 -5.34 -26.85 -24.64
CA VAL A 47 -6.78 -26.64 -24.37
C VAL A 47 -7.59 -27.14 -25.57
N LYS A 48 -8.57 -28.03 -25.35
CA LYS A 48 -9.49 -28.51 -26.40
C LYS A 48 -10.50 -27.42 -26.75
N SER A 49 -10.66 -27.16 -28.05
CA SER A 49 -11.68 -26.28 -28.63
C SER A 49 -13.10 -26.84 -28.41
N PRO A 50 -14.11 -26.01 -28.09
CA PRO A 50 -15.48 -26.47 -27.95
C PRO A 50 -16.07 -26.84 -29.32
N GLN A 51 -16.73 -28.01 -29.40
CA GLN A 51 -17.45 -28.45 -30.58
C GLN A 51 -18.79 -27.71 -30.71
N LEU A 52 -19.06 -27.20 -31.91
CA LEU A 52 -20.34 -26.60 -32.31
C LEU A 52 -21.41 -27.69 -32.39
N VAL A 53 -22.50 -27.51 -31.64
CA VAL A 53 -23.66 -28.40 -31.69
C VAL A 53 -24.58 -27.97 -32.84
N ARG A 54 -25.08 -29.00 -33.51
CA ARG A 54 -25.90 -29.05 -34.73
C ARG A 54 -27.13 -28.15 -34.73
N SER A 55 -27.39 -27.60 -35.91
CA SER A 55 -28.56 -26.84 -36.37
C SER A 55 -29.92 -27.48 -36.06
N PHE A 56 -30.86 -26.67 -35.57
CA PHE A 56 -32.30 -26.95 -35.66
C PHE A 56 -32.97 -25.80 -36.43
N THR A 57 -33.31 -26.07 -37.69
CA THR A 57 -34.15 -25.23 -38.53
C THR A 57 -35.59 -25.70 -38.41
N ALA A 58 -36.48 -24.89 -37.84
CA ALA A 58 -37.92 -25.04 -38.04
C ALA A 58 -38.67 -23.73 -37.73
N LEU A 59 -39.31 -23.21 -38.78
CA LEU A 59 -40.59 -22.48 -38.78
C LEU A 59 -40.64 -21.03 -38.27
N SER A 60 -40.65 -20.08 -39.21
CA SER A 60 -41.63 -18.96 -39.27
C SER A 60 -41.59 -18.26 -40.65
N PRO A 61 -42.68 -17.59 -41.08
CA PRO A 61 -43.14 -17.62 -42.47
C PRO A 61 -42.70 -16.44 -43.34
N VAL A 62 -42.88 -16.67 -44.64
CA VAL A 62 -42.74 -15.80 -45.80
C VAL A 62 -43.29 -14.38 -45.56
N ASN A 63 -42.46 -13.36 -45.82
CA ASN A 63 -42.90 -12.16 -46.55
C ASN A 63 -41.74 -11.50 -47.30
N PRO A 64 -41.97 -11.02 -48.54
CA PRO A 64 -40.92 -10.72 -49.50
C PRO A 64 -40.61 -9.21 -49.59
N LEU A 65 -39.39 -8.90 -50.06
CA LEU A 65 -38.95 -7.61 -50.60
C LEU A 65 -38.76 -6.45 -49.60
N HIS A 66 -37.51 -6.27 -49.16
CA HIS A 66 -36.78 -5.03 -49.45
C HIS A 66 -35.28 -5.32 -49.51
N SER A 67 -34.76 -5.35 -50.73
CA SER A 67 -33.34 -5.40 -51.04
C SER A 67 -32.70 -4.05 -50.71
N LEU A 68 -31.95 -3.96 -49.61
CA LEU A 68 -30.82 -3.05 -49.50
C LEU A 68 -29.69 -3.81 -48.82
N GLY A 69 -28.63 -4.02 -49.59
CA GLY A 69 -27.49 -4.84 -49.21
C GLY A 69 -26.80 -4.33 -47.96
N PHE A 70 -26.57 -5.24 -47.02
CA PHE A 70 -25.52 -5.09 -46.03
C PHE A 70 -24.95 -6.46 -45.68
N SER A 71 -24.15 -7.00 -46.59
CA SER A 71 -23.33 -8.18 -46.33
C SER A 71 -22.18 -7.80 -45.41
N GLY A 72 -22.28 -8.14 -44.13
CA GLY A 72 -21.13 -8.12 -43.21
C GLY A 72 -21.39 -7.54 -41.83
N LEU A 73 -22.25 -8.17 -41.02
CA LEU A 73 -22.25 -8.00 -39.56
C LEU A 73 -22.24 -9.36 -38.87
N THR A 74 -21.09 -10.01 -38.91
CA THR A 74 -20.70 -11.02 -37.91
C THR A 74 -19.57 -10.43 -37.08
N SER A 75 -19.90 -9.45 -36.25
CA SER A 75 -18.96 -8.97 -35.24
C SER A 75 -19.75 -8.40 -34.08
N PHE A 76 -19.55 -9.04 -32.93
CA PHE A 76 -19.92 -8.66 -31.58
C PHE A 76 -19.24 -7.32 -31.18
N GLU A 77 -19.43 -6.29 -31.98
CA GLU A 77 -18.86 -4.94 -31.81
C GLU A 77 -19.97 -3.91 -32.13
N GLN A 78 -21.15 -4.13 -31.57
CA GLN A 78 -22.18 -3.10 -31.46
C GLN A 78 -22.54 -2.99 -30.00
N ASN A 79 -21.72 -2.26 -29.23
CA ASN A 79 -22.21 -1.60 -28.02
C ASN A 79 -21.34 -0.46 -27.47
N PHE A 80 -20.22 -0.06 -28.08
CA PHE A 80 -19.44 1.08 -27.56
C PHE A 80 -18.71 1.90 -28.64
N THR A 81 -19.43 2.49 -29.59
CA THR A 81 -18.93 3.65 -30.37
C THR A 81 -20.06 4.69 -30.44
N ILE A 82 -20.14 5.59 -29.46
CA ILE A 82 -19.57 6.96 -29.50
C ILE A 82 -20.35 7.87 -30.47
N ILE A 83 -21.20 8.75 -29.92
CA ILE A 83 -21.52 10.04 -30.50
C ILE A 83 -20.88 11.08 -29.58
N ASP A 84 -19.85 11.74 -30.10
CA ASP A 84 -19.00 12.72 -29.43
C ASP A 84 -19.60 14.12 -29.48
N ASN A 85 -19.90 14.68 -28.31
CA ASN A 85 -19.82 16.13 -28.07
C ASN A 85 -18.57 16.45 -27.24
N GLY A 86 -17.44 15.78 -27.49
CA GLY A 86 -16.13 16.04 -26.85
C GLY A 86 -16.09 15.89 -25.30
N GLY A 87 -17.23 15.69 -24.65
CA GLY A 87 -17.40 15.54 -23.23
C GLY A 87 -17.48 14.07 -22.88
N ARG A 88 -16.38 13.51 -22.36
CA ARG A 88 -16.43 12.20 -21.71
C ARG A 88 -17.39 12.31 -20.53
N PHE A 89 -18.60 11.75 -20.67
CA PHE A 89 -19.50 11.55 -19.54
C PHE A 89 -18.85 10.56 -18.57
N TYR A 90 -18.12 11.09 -17.58
CA TYR A 90 -17.71 10.29 -16.45
C TYR A 90 -18.95 10.04 -15.60
N ALA A 91 -19.62 8.92 -15.79
CA ALA A 91 -20.60 8.44 -14.81
C ALA A 91 -19.95 8.54 -13.42
N MET A 92 -20.54 9.34 -12.53
CA MET A 92 -20.00 9.55 -11.19
C MET A 92 -19.84 8.19 -10.50
N ARG A 93 -18.63 7.90 -10.01
CA ARG A 93 -18.39 6.65 -9.28
C ARG A 93 -18.97 6.74 -7.86
N HIS A 94 -20.16 6.19 -7.67
CA HIS A 94 -20.77 6.04 -6.35
C HIS A 94 -19.94 5.13 -5.42
N GLY A 95 -19.99 5.38 -4.10
CA GLY A 95 -19.37 4.52 -3.07
C GLY A 95 -17.84 4.50 -3.01
N ARG A 96 -17.15 5.40 -3.72
CA ARG A 96 -15.68 5.34 -3.85
C ARG A 96 -14.93 5.98 -2.68
N ARG A 97 -14.43 5.16 -1.76
CA ARG A 97 -13.78 5.61 -0.51
C ARG A 97 -12.24 5.68 -0.55
N VAL A 98 -11.59 5.20 -1.63
CA VAL A 98 -10.11 5.13 -1.70
C VAL A 98 -9.54 6.36 -2.44
N PRO A 99 -8.69 7.17 -1.80
CA PRO A 99 -8.08 8.33 -2.45
C PRO A 99 -7.06 7.91 -3.52
N LYS A 100 -7.13 8.48 -4.73
CA LYS A 100 -6.19 8.15 -5.82
C LYS A 100 -4.80 8.75 -5.66
N LEU A 101 -4.67 9.90 -4.98
CA LEU A 101 -3.43 10.67 -4.82
C LEU A 101 -2.70 10.99 -6.14
N ASN A 102 -3.45 11.07 -7.25
CA ASN A 102 -2.96 11.26 -8.62
C ASN A 102 -1.81 10.30 -8.98
N ARG A 103 -1.91 9.05 -8.51
CA ARG A 103 -0.94 7.98 -8.77
C ARG A 103 -1.63 6.68 -9.17
N PRO A 104 -0.99 5.85 -10.02
CA PRO A 104 -1.43 4.49 -10.27
C PRO A 104 -1.36 3.63 -8.98
N PRO A 105 -2.09 2.50 -8.93
CA PRO A 105 -2.29 1.74 -7.68
C PRO A 105 -1.01 1.17 -7.06
N ASP A 106 -0.07 0.73 -7.89
CA ASP A 106 1.27 0.27 -7.54
C ASP A 106 2.09 1.35 -6.81
N GLN A 107 2.24 2.53 -7.42
CA GLN A 107 2.98 3.65 -6.85
C GLN A 107 2.30 4.19 -5.60
N ARG A 108 0.97 4.24 -5.59
CA ARG A 108 0.20 4.65 -4.41
C ARG A 108 0.44 3.72 -3.23
N ARG A 109 0.47 2.40 -3.47
CA ARG A 109 0.76 1.42 -2.42
C ARG A 109 2.16 1.62 -1.86
N ALA A 110 3.17 1.77 -2.71
CA ALA A 110 4.55 2.02 -2.28
C ALA A 110 4.69 3.33 -1.48
N LEU A 111 4.08 4.43 -1.96
CA LEU A 111 4.08 5.71 -1.26
C LEU A 111 3.49 5.61 0.14
N LEU A 112 2.33 4.98 0.29
CA LEU A 112 1.64 4.86 1.58
C LEU A 112 2.43 3.97 2.55
N ARG A 113 3.04 2.88 2.06
CA ARG A 113 3.96 2.05 2.86
C ARG A 113 5.13 2.87 3.39
N GLY A 114 5.75 3.66 2.51
CA GLY A 114 6.89 4.53 2.88
C GLY A 114 6.50 5.57 3.93
N LEU A 115 5.38 6.27 3.74
CA LEU A 115 4.92 7.26 4.72
C LEU A 115 4.57 6.63 6.06
N THR A 116 3.93 5.46 6.08
CA THR A 116 3.68 4.73 7.33
C THR A 116 4.97 4.35 8.02
N THR A 117 5.98 3.84 7.30
CA THR A 117 7.29 3.52 7.90
C THR A 117 7.98 4.74 8.49
N GLN A 118 7.98 5.87 7.77
CA GLN A 118 8.58 7.11 8.25
C GLN A 118 7.85 7.67 9.47
N LEU A 119 6.51 7.61 9.48
CA LEU A 119 5.73 8.07 10.63
C LEU A 119 6.01 7.24 11.88
N LEU A 120 6.07 5.91 11.75
CA LEU A 120 6.37 5.03 12.89
C LEU A 120 7.81 5.21 13.39
N LYS A 121 8.76 5.53 12.49
CA LYS A 121 10.16 5.78 12.85
C LYS A 121 10.38 7.08 13.60
N TYR A 122 9.77 8.16 13.14
CA TYR A 122 10.05 9.51 13.65
C TYR A 122 8.93 10.07 14.56
N GLY A 123 7.78 9.41 14.62
CA GLY A 123 6.61 9.86 15.39
C GLY A 123 5.83 11.02 14.77
N ARG A 124 6.48 11.91 14.02
CA ARG A 124 5.87 13.07 13.36
C ARG A 124 6.49 13.35 11.99
N ILE A 125 5.67 13.60 10.98
CA ILE A 125 6.13 13.95 9.62
C ILE A 125 5.31 15.10 9.02
N LYS A 126 5.95 15.93 8.18
CA LYS A 126 5.30 17.00 7.40
C LYS A 126 4.95 16.50 6.00
N THR A 127 3.67 16.47 5.64
CA THR A 127 3.21 16.01 4.33
C THR A 127 2.07 16.87 3.78
N THR A 128 1.53 16.53 2.62
CA THR A 128 0.32 17.21 2.11
C THR A 128 -0.92 16.66 2.83
N ARG A 129 -1.94 17.51 3.02
CA ARG A 129 -3.20 17.15 3.70
C ARG A 129 -3.86 15.90 3.11
N ALA A 130 -3.81 15.75 1.79
CA ALA A 130 -4.36 14.59 1.09
C ALA A 130 -3.61 13.29 1.43
N ARG A 131 -2.27 13.34 1.48
CA ARG A 131 -1.44 12.18 1.85
C ARG A 131 -1.61 11.83 3.33
N ALA A 132 -1.55 12.82 4.22
CA ALA A 132 -1.80 12.62 5.66
C ALA A 132 -3.15 11.94 5.91
N SER A 133 -4.22 12.43 5.28
CA SER A 133 -5.56 11.85 5.43
C SER A 133 -5.65 10.40 4.98
N ALA A 134 -4.92 10.02 3.92
CA ALA A 134 -4.88 8.66 3.39
C ALA A 134 -4.05 7.71 4.26
N VAL A 135 -2.96 8.20 4.84
CA VAL A 135 -2.02 7.42 5.65
C VAL A 135 -2.65 6.93 6.97
N ARG A 136 -3.57 7.71 7.57
CA ARG A 136 -4.27 7.35 8.83
C ARG A 136 -4.75 5.90 8.87
N LYS A 137 -5.50 5.48 7.84
CA LYS A 137 -6.05 4.13 7.72
C LYS A 137 -4.98 3.03 7.84
N TYR A 138 -3.81 3.26 7.27
CA TYR A 138 -2.74 2.25 7.26
C TYR A 138 -1.98 2.24 8.58
N VAL A 139 -1.74 3.41 9.17
CA VAL A 139 -1.08 3.53 10.47
C VAL A 139 -1.95 2.91 11.56
N ASP A 140 -3.23 3.27 11.60
CA ASP A 140 -4.16 2.71 12.57
C ASP A 140 -4.23 1.18 12.45
N LYS A 141 -4.25 0.65 11.21
CA LYS A 141 -4.19 -0.79 10.98
C LYS A 141 -2.91 -1.42 11.54
N MET A 142 -1.74 -0.81 11.36
CA MET A 142 -0.49 -1.36 11.90
C MET A 142 -0.46 -1.35 13.43
N ILE A 143 -0.98 -0.30 14.06
CA ILE A 143 -1.07 -0.20 15.53
C ILE A 143 -2.06 -1.22 16.08
N THR A 144 -3.23 -1.39 15.45
CA THR A 144 -4.17 -2.45 15.84
C THR A 144 -3.56 -3.85 15.73
N LEU A 145 -2.79 -4.13 14.67
CA LEU A 145 -2.06 -5.40 14.56
C LEU A 145 -1.03 -5.60 15.68
N ALA A 146 -0.40 -4.52 16.13
CA ALA A 146 0.58 -4.54 17.22
C ALA A 146 -0.06 -4.77 18.59
N LYS A 147 -1.26 -4.22 18.85
CA LYS A 147 -2.04 -4.48 20.07
C LYS A 147 -2.33 -5.98 20.27
N ASP A 148 -2.61 -6.71 19.19
CA ASP A 148 -2.88 -8.16 19.26
C ASP A 148 -1.64 -9.00 19.58
N GLY A 149 -0.43 -8.55 19.20
CA GLY A 149 0.83 -9.21 19.55
C GLY A 149 1.19 -10.52 18.81
N SER A 150 0.22 -11.21 18.18
CA SER A 150 0.41 -12.58 17.66
C SER A 150 1.40 -12.71 16.49
N LEU A 151 2.00 -13.90 16.33
CA LEU A 151 2.96 -14.19 15.27
C LEU A 151 2.38 -13.94 13.86
N HIS A 152 1.11 -14.28 13.66
CA HIS A 152 0.43 -14.03 12.39
C HIS A 152 0.33 -12.53 12.09
N LYS A 153 -0.03 -11.70 13.08
CA LYS A 153 -0.10 -10.24 12.90
C LYS A 153 1.28 -9.64 12.64
N ARG A 154 2.33 -10.13 13.31
CA ARG A 154 3.72 -9.72 13.04
C ARG A 154 4.13 -9.99 11.58
N ARG A 155 3.80 -11.16 11.03
CA ARG A 155 4.06 -11.50 9.61
C ARG A 155 3.30 -10.57 8.66
N GLN A 156 2.05 -10.22 8.96
CA GLN A 156 1.30 -9.25 8.17
C GLN A 156 1.96 -7.86 8.17
N ALA A 157 2.42 -7.39 9.34
CA ALA A 157 3.10 -6.10 9.47
C ALA A 157 4.43 -6.08 8.69
N LEU A 158 5.22 -7.17 8.75
CA LEU A 158 6.45 -7.33 7.97
C LEU A 158 6.21 -7.30 6.45
N GLY A 159 5.05 -7.77 5.98
CA GLY A 159 4.66 -7.67 4.57
C GLY A 159 4.36 -6.23 4.10
N PHE A 160 4.10 -5.31 5.03
CA PHE A 160 3.73 -3.93 4.73
C PHE A 160 4.86 -2.94 5.02
N ILE A 161 5.47 -3.00 6.20
CA ILE A 161 6.56 -2.10 6.62
C ILE A 161 7.87 -2.53 5.94
N TYR A 162 8.67 -1.57 5.49
CA TYR A 162 9.95 -1.83 4.82
C TYR A 162 11.08 -2.23 5.79
N GLU A 163 11.19 -1.55 6.94
CA GLU A 163 12.26 -1.78 7.90
C GLU A 163 11.80 -2.76 9.00
N LYS A 164 12.49 -3.89 9.14
CA LYS A 164 12.15 -4.92 10.14
C LYS A 164 12.27 -4.42 11.59
N GLN A 165 13.26 -3.57 11.85
CA GLN A 165 13.53 -3.03 13.20
C GLN A 165 12.34 -2.24 13.74
N ILE A 166 11.68 -1.44 12.89
CA ILE A 166 10.48 -0.68 13.26
C ILE A 166 9.35 -1.61 13.68
N VAL A 167 9.20 -2.78 13.03
CA VAL A 167 8.16 -3.75 13.41
C VAL A 167 8.43 -4.31 14.80
N HIS A 168 9.68 -4.62 15.13
CA HIS A 168 10.02 -5.12 16.46
C HIS A 168 9.74 -4.06 17.55
N ALA A 169 10.15 -2.81 17.33
CA ALA A 169 9.87 -1.70 18.24
C ALA A 169 8.36 -1.45 18.39
N LEU A 170 7.61 -1.45 17.28
CA LEU A 170 6.16 -1.25 17.27
C LEU A 170 5.45 -2.26 18.17
N PHE A 171 5.80 -3.55 18.09
CA PHE A 171 5.16 -4.59 18.89
C PHE A 171 5.60 -4.59 20.36
N ALA A 172 6.71 -3.94 20.70
CA ALA A 172 7.16 -3.77 22.07
C ALA A 172 6.47 -2.56 22.74
N GLU A 173 6.41 -1.42 22.06
CA GLU A 173 5.98 -0.14 22.65
C GLU A 173 4.46 0.09 22.59
N VAL A 174 3.77 -0.39 21.54
CA VAL A 174 2.34 -0.11 21.32
C VAL A 174 1.41 -0.63 22.43
N PRO A 175 1.59 -1.85 22.97
CA PRO A 175 0.71 -2.36 24.02
C PRO A 175 0.69 -1.47 25.27
N GLU A 176 1.85 -0.94 25.65
CA GLU A 176 2.00 -0.03 26.79
C GLU A 176 1.41 1.35 26.47
N ARG A 177 1.76 1.93 25.31
CA ARG A 177 1.33 3.29 24.95
C ARG A 177 -0.15 3.42 24.58
N TYR A 178 -0.73 2.42 23.93
CA TYR A 178 -2.08 2.49 23.34
C TYR A 178 -3.02 1.37 23.80
N GLY A 179 -2.70 0.68 24.89
CA GLY A 179 -3.50 -0.42 25.44
C GLY A 179 -4.96 -0.05 25.62
N GLU A 180 -5.23 1.07 26.29
CA GLU A 180 -6.59 1.54 26.60
C GLU A 180 -7.30 2.23 25.42
N ARG A 181 -6.55 2.76 24.44
CA ARG A 181 -7.12 3.57 23.35
C ARG A 181 -7.75 2.70 22.26
N ASN A 182 -9.04 2.95 21.99
CA ASN A 182 -9.81 2.26 20.96
C ASN A 182 -9.83 3.05 19.62
N GLY A 183 -8.69 3.06 18.93
CA GLY A 183 -8.54 3.69 17.61
C GLY A 183 -8.16 5.18 17.65
N GLY A 184 -7.99 5.78 16.46
CA GLY A 184 -7.61 7.18 16.33
C GLY A 184 -6.24 7.47 16.93
N TYR A 185 -5.21 6.75 16.48
CA TYR A 185 -3.85 6.85 17.03
C TYR A 185 -3.02 7.97 16.38
N THR A 186 -3.55 8.59 15.34
CA THR A 186 -2.91 9.68 14.62
C THR A 186 -3.75 10.95 14.68
N ARG A 187 -3.08 12.08 14.78
CA ARG A 187 -3.70 13.40 14.63
C ARG A 187 -3.08 14.15 13.45
N ILE A 188 -3.89 14.96 12.78
CA ILE A 188 -3.48 15.78 11.63
C ILE A 188 -3.64 17.25 12.01
N ILE A 189 -2.53 17.98 12.01
CA ILE A 189 -2.48 19.42 12.26
C ILE A 189 -2.24 20.12 10.93
N ARG A 190 -3.15 21.01 10.53
CA ARG A 190 -3.00 21.78 9.29
C ARG A 190 -1.93 22.84 9.46
N THR A 191 -1.21 23.12 8.38
CA THR A 191 -0.19 24.18 8.35
C THR A 191 -0.42 25.10 7.17
N LEU A 192 0.37 26.16 7.09
CA LEU A 192 0.44 27.02 5.91
C LEU A 192 0.73 26.20 4.64
N PRO A 193 0.15 26.60 3.49
CA PRO A 193 0.43 25.96 2.22
C PRO A 193 1.89 26.12 1.82
N ARG A 194 2.36 25.25 0.94
CA ARG A 194 3.73 25.30 0.43
C ARG A 194 3.89 26.47 -0.55
N ARG A 195 5.01 27.18 -0.45
CA ARG A 195 5.39 28.22 -1.42
C ARG A 195 5.68 27.58 -2.79
N GLY A 196 5.12 28.14 -3.86
CA GLY A 196 5.30 27.67 -5.24
C GLY A 196 4.04 27.02 -5.81
N ASP A 197 3.69 25.83 -5.32
CA ASP A 197 2.55 25.04 -5.81
C ASP A 197 1.26 25.24 -4.98
N ASN A 198 1.31 26.07 -3.93
CA ASN A 198 0.22 26.32 -2.98
C ASN A 198 -0.40 25.04 -2.41
N ALA A 199 0.38 23.95 -2.33
CA ALA A 199 -0.15 22.67 -1.88
C ALA A 199 -0.52 22.75 -0.38
N PRO A 200 -1.73 22.32 0.03
CA PRO A 200 -2.13 22.35 1.43
C PRO A 200 -1.32 21.34 2.24
N MET A 201 -0.53 21.84 3.18
CA MET A 201 0.36 21.04 4.02
C MET A 201 -0.28 20.71 5.37
N ALA A 202 0.21 19.65 5.99
CA ALA A 202 -0.18 19.24 7.32
C ALA A 202 0.95 18.44 7.99
N TYR A 203 1.04 18.53 9.32
CA TYR A 203 1.75 17.54 10.13
C TYR A 203 0.81 16.38 10.44
N ILE A 204 1.34 15.17 10.39
CA ILE A 204 0.71 13.98 10.97
C ILE A 204 1.62 13.45 12.05
N GLU A 205 1.05 13.20 13.22
CA GLU A 205 1.79 12.76 14.41
C GLU A 205 1.02 11.65 15.15
N LEU A 206 1.77 10.78 15.81
CA LEU A 206 1.27 9.77 16.73
C LEU A 206 0.84 10.44 18.04
N VAL A 207 -0.35 10.08 18.54
CA VAL A 207 -0.93 10.63 19.78
C VAL A 207 -0.20 10.10 21.00
#